data_AF-A0A1L3GII7-F1
#
_entry.id   AF-A0A1L3GII7-F1
#
_cell.length_a   1.000
_cell.length_b   1.000
_cell.length_c   1.000
_cell.angle_alpha   90.00
_cell.angle_beta   90.00
_cell.angle_gamma   90.00
#
_symmetry.space_group_name_H-M   'P 1'
#
loop_
_entity.id
_entity.type
_entity.pdbx_description
1 polymer ?
#
loop_
_entity_poly.entity_id
_entity_poly.type
_entity_poly.pdbx_seq_one_letter_code
_entity_poly.pdbx_strand_id
1 'polypeptide(L)' 'MPTAKELVQEIEKLSPAERVRLIDKVVRDTIRPDVEIEGVWVKEVEARWKAFESGEIATVSYEFVMDKYRNQR' A
#
# COMPACT_ATOMS: atom_id res chain seq x y z
N MET A 1 7.73 -16.54 -26.00
CA MET A 1 7.65 -15.58 -24.87
C MET A 1 7.92 -16.34 -23.60
N PRO A 2 8.67 -15.78 -22.63
CA PRO A 2 8.91 -16.45 -21.36
C PRO A 2 7.59 -16.68 -20.62
N THR A 3 7.49 -17.80 -19.92
CA THR A 3 6.40 -18.12 -19.01
C THR A 3 6.46 -17.23 -17.76
N ALA A 4 5.36 -17.13 -17.02
CA ALA A 4 5.34 -16.42 -15.75
C ALA A 4 6.39 -16.95 -14.76
N LYS A 5 6.64 -18.26 -14.77
CA LYS A 5 7.67 -18.89 -13.92
C LYS A 5 9.09 -18.46 -14.30
N GLU A 6 9.39 -18.43 -15.60
CA GLU A 6 10.70 -17.96 -16.09
C GLU A 6 10.91 -16.47 -15.78
N LEU A 7 9.86 -15.65 -15.87
CA LEU A 7 9.92 -14.24 -15.48
C LEU A 7 10.21 -14.06 -13.99
N VAL A 8 9.56 -14.84 -13.11
CA VAL A 8 9.83 -14.80 -11.66
C VAL A 8 11.30 -15.11 -11.37
N GLN A 9 11.87 -16.12 -12.03
CA GLN A 9 13.28 -16.47 -11.87
C GLN A 9 14.23 -15.33 -12.28
N GLU A 10 13.90 -14.55 -13.30
CA GLU A 10 14.69 -13.37 -13.67
C GLU A 10 14.52 -12.22 -12.66
N ILE A 11 13.32 -12.02 -12.12
CA ILE A 11 13.05 -11.01 -11.08
C ILE A 11 13.82 -11.34 -9.80
N GLU A 12 13.95 -12.62 -9.46
CA GLU A 12 14.73 -13.08 -8.31
C GLU A 12 16.24 -12.79 -8.43
N LYS A 13 16.76 -12.49 -9.62
CA LYS A 13 18.17 -12.08 -9.78
C LYS A 13 18.40 -10.60 -9.50
N LEU A 14 17.34 -9.79 -9.48
CA LEU A 14 17.41 -8.36 -9.24
C LEU A 14 17.67 -8.05 -7.75
N SER A 15 18.32 -6.92 -7.49
CA SER A 15 18.42 -6.38 -6.13
C SER A 15 17.03 -6.03 -5.56
N PRO A 16 16.84 -5.97 -4.23
CA PRO A 16 15.55 -5.62 -3.64
C PRO A 16 14.96 -4.31 -4.18
N ALA A 17 15.78 -3.29 -4.39
CA ALA A 17 15.33 -2.00 -4.91
C ALA A 17 14.85 -2.10 -6.37
N GLU A 18 15.51 -2.89 -7.20
CA GLU A 18 15.10 -3.13 -8.58
C GLU A 18 13.81 -3.95 -8.66
N ARG A 19 13.65 -4.97 -7.80
CA ARG A 19 12.40 -5.73 -7.71
C ARG A 19 11.22 -4.83 -7.37
N VAL A 20 11.36 -3.96 -6.38
CA VAL A 20 10.29 -3.01 -6.00
C VAL A 20 9.93 -2.11 -7.17
N ARG A 21 10.91 -1.52 -7.87
CA ARG A 21 10.65 -0.67 -9.04
C ARG A 21 9.92 -1.40 -10.16
N LEU A 22 10.28 -2.66 -10.41
CA LEU A 22 9.62 -3.47 -11.44
C LEU A 22 8.18 -3.79 -11.05
N ILE A 23 7.94 -4.26 -9.82
CA ILE A 23 6.60 -4.54 -9.30
C ILE A 23 5.71 -3.30 -9.41
N ASP A 24 6.23 -2.16 -8.98
CA ASP A 24 5.52 -0.88 -8.99
C ASP A 24 5.12 -0.46 -10.42
N LYS A 25 6.00 -0.69 -11.40
CA LYS A 25 5.67 -0.51 -12.83
C LYS A 25 4.58 -1.48 -13.31
N VAL A 26 4.72 -2.77 -13.01
CA VAL A 26 3.75 -3.80 -13.42
C VAL A 26 2.37 -3.51 -12.84
N VAL A 27 2.31 -3.15 -11.55
CA VAL A 27 1.06 -2.80 -10.85
C VAL A 27 0.39 -1.61 -11.50
N ARG A 28 1.13 -0.51 -11.76
CA ARG A 28 0.57 0.67 -12.43
C ARG A 28 0.04 0.39 -13.84
N ASP A 29 0.72 -0.46 -14.59
CA ASP A 29 0.34 -0.78 -15.97
C ASP A 29 -0.85 -1.78 -16.00
N THR A 30 -1.02 -2.60 -14.96
CA THR A 30 -2.03 -3.67 -14.89
C THR A 30 -3.32 -3.25 -14.17
N ILE A 31 -3.19 -2.53 -13.05
CA ILE A 31 -4.32 -2.13 -12.22
C ILE A 31 -4.75 -0.75 -12.66
N ARG A 32 -5.90 -0.68 -13.33
CA ARG A 32 -6.58 0.59 -13.60
C ARG A 32 -7.57 0.84 -12.48
N PRO A 33 -7.50 1.99 -11.80
CA PRO A 33 -8.46 2.32 -10.77
C PRO A 33 -9.86 2.46 -11.38
N ASP A 34 -10.85 1.92 -10.68
CA ASP A 34 -12.25 2.09 -11.04
C ASP A 34 -12.70 3.47 -10.58
N VAL A 35 -13.16 4.30 -11.52
CA VAL A 35 -13.52 5.70 -11.27
C VAL A 35 -14.62 5.85 -10.22
N GLU A 36 -15.57 4.91 -10.15
CA GLU A 36 -16.63 4.95 -9.15
C GLU A 36 -16.07 4.67 -7.75
N ILE A 37 -15.19 3.67 -7.65
CA ILE A 37 -14.53 3.30 -6.39
C ILE A 37 -13.62 4.45 -5.91
N GLU A 38 -12.84 5.06 -6.81
CA GLU A 38 -12.02 6.24 -6.48
C GLU A 38 -12.87 7.39 -5.96
N GLY A 39 -14.02 7.66 -6.59
CA GLY A 39 -14.94 8.70 -6.13
C GLY A 39 -15.49 8.45 -4.73
N VAL A 40 -15.78 7.20 -4.37
CA VAL A 40 -16.19 6.82 -3.01
C VAL A 40 -15.02 6.98 -2.03
N TRP A 41 -13.81 6.56 -2.43
CA TRP A 41 -12.60 6.67 -1.61
C TRP A 41 -12.25 8.12 -1.26
N VAL A 42 -12.34 9.04 -2.23
CA VAL A 42 -12.10 10.47 -2.00
C VAL A 42 -13.04 11.02 -0.93
N LYS A 43 -14.34 10.74 -1.05
CA LYS A 43 -15.35 11.19 -0.07
C LYS A 43 -15.06 10.64 1.33
N GLU A 44 -14.71 9.36 1.43
CA GLU A 44 -14.40 8.73 2.71
C GLU A 44 -13.16 9.33 3.36
N VAL A 45 -12.09 9.57 2.59
CA VAL A 45 -10.85 10.18 3.09
C VAL A 45 -11.11 11.59 3.59
N GLU A 46 -11.83 12.41 2.82
CA GLU A 46 -12.18 13.76 3.23
C GLU A 46 -13.03 13.78 4.51
N ALA A 47 -14.00 12.87 4.62
CA ALA A 47 -14.84 12.75 5.81
C ALA A 47 -14.02 12.33 7.04
N ARG A 48 -13.18 11.29 6.91
CA ARG A 48 -12.31 10.81 8.01
C ARG A 48 -11.30 11.86 8.44
N TRP A 49 -10.71 12.59 7.49
CA TRP A 49 -9.75 13.63 7.79
C TRP A 49 -10.39 14.77 8.59
N LYS A 50 -11.57 15.25 8.18
CA LYS A 50 -12.31 16.27 8.93
C LYS A 50 -12.65 15.82 10.34
N ALA A 51 -13.13 14.58 10.50
CA ALA A 51 -13.49 14.05 11.81
C ALA A 51 -12.26 13.81 12.71
N PHE A 52 -11.10 13.51 12.12
CA PHE A 52 -9.81 13.49 12.81
C PHE A 52 -9.42 14.89 13.30
N GLU A 53 -9.45 15.89 12.41
CA GLU A 53 -9.10 17.27 12.73
C GLU A 53 -10.03 17.90 13.78
N SER A 54 -11.32 17.56 13.74
CA SER A 54 -12.30 18.04 14.74
C SER A 54 -12.30 17.25 16.05
N GLY A 55 -11.54 16.15 16.13
CA GLY A 55 -11.49 15.27 17.31
C GLY A 55 -12.75 14.42 17.51
N GLU A 56 -13.60 14.29 16.49
CA GLU A 56 -14.82 13.47 16.50
C GLU A 56 -14.53 11.97 16.41
N ILE A 57 -13.34 11.56 15.99
CA ILE A 57 -12.91 10.15 15.97
C ILE A 57 -11.84 9.87 17.01
N ALA A 58 -11.93 8.69 17.63
CA ALA A 58 -10.89 8.18 18.51
C ALA A 58 -9.63 7.85 17.72
N THR A 59 -8.48 8.14 18.31
CA THR A 59 -7.16 7.86 17.74
C THR A 59 -6.34 7.04 18.71
N VAL A 60 -5.37 6.30 18.18
CA VAL A 60 -4.37 5.59 18.98
C VAL A 60 -3.00 6.19 18.69
N SER A 61 -2.17 6.30 19.73
CA SER A 61 -0.83 6.86 19.55
C SER A 61 0.05 5.89 18.75
N TYR A 62 1.07 6.45 18.09
CA TYR A 62 2.07 5.66 17.39
C TYR A 62 2.77 4.67 18.35
N GLU A 63 3.07 5.11 19.57
CA GLU A 63 3.71 4.28 20.60
C GLU A 63 2.85 3.08 20.94
N PHE A 64 1.54 3.26 21.14
CA PHE A 64 0.60 2.19 21.41
C PHE A 64 0.59 1.14 20.28
N VAL A 65 0.59 1.59 19.01
CA VAL A 65 0.64 0.68 17.85
C VAL A 65 1.96 -0.09 17.79
N MET A 66 3.07 0.56 18.10
CA MET A 66 4.41 -0.03 18.00
C MET A 66 4.80 -0.93 19.17
N ASP A 67 4.10 -0.87 20.29
CA ASP A 67 4.38 -1.71 21.46
C ASP A 67 4.41 -3.20 21.12
N LYS A 68 3.49 -3.67 20.28
CA LYS A 68 3.41 -5.10 19.91
C LYS A 68 4.64 -5.63 19.16
N TYR A 69 5.47 -4.76 18.58
CA TYR A 69 6.68 -5.12 17.86
C TYR A 69 7.95 -4.98 18.72
N ARG A 70 7.88 -4.31 19.87
CA ARG A 70 9.04 -4.11 20.76
C ARG A 70 9.52 -5.42 21.42
N ASN A 71 8.62 -6.39 21.60
CA ASN A 71 8.91 -7.68 22.24
C ASN A 71 9.12 -8.85 21.25
N GLN A 72 9.24 -8.58 19.93
CA GLN A 72 9.50 -9.61 18.91
C GLN A 72 11.00 -9.73 18.55
N ARG A 73 11.89 -9.37 19.48
CA ARG A 73 13.34 -9.57 19.34
C ARG A 73 13.81 -10.75 20.18
#